data_AF-A0A504Z0M6-F1
#
_entry.id   AF-A0A504Z0M6-F1
#
_cell.length_a   1.000
_cell.length_b   1.000
_cell.length_c   1.000
_cell.angle_alpha   90.00
_cell.angle_beta   90.00
_cell.angle_gamma   90.00
#
_symmetry.space_group_name_H-M   'P 1'
#
loop_
_entity.id
_entity.type
_entity.pdbx_description
1 polymer ?
#
loop_
_entity_poly.entity_id
_entity_poly.type
_entity_poly.pdbx_seq_one_letter_code
_entity_poly.pdbx_strand_id
1 'polypeptide(L)'
;MDTRLDKLVQDSESLVILPDRRKIKCLYTMHEMPYNYDVVSQYLSGSKYKTACVERLLEEHKDYIIDVSASSQHRNQLFCKITWRYINKNIDNLLRHLKGRRFQKGLISYQQCKENGEEFLPKSGMYKKSNFFRESPSARTDLENQTDEVMEIEDNQKPSECIPKKKQRMH
;
A
#
# COMPACT_ATOMS: atom_id res chain seq x y z
N MET A 1 27.82 26.67 -1.67
CA MET A 1 26.69 25.90 -1.12
C MET A 1 26.03 25.15 -2.27
N ASP A 2 25.81 23.85 -2.13
CA ASP A 2 25.19 23.05 -3.19
C ASP A 2 23.67 23.23 -3.18
N THR A 3 23.21 24.20 -3.97
CA THR A 3 21.80 24.56 -4.13
C THR A 3 20.89 23.38 -4.52
N ARG A 4 21.43 22.31 -5.12
CA ARG A 4 20.65 21.12 -5.50
C ARG A 4 20.35 20.27 -4.27
N LEU A 5 21.33 20.09 -3.40
CA LEU A 5 21.17 19.35 -2.16
C LEU A 5 20.24 20.09 -1.19
N ASP A 6 20.38 21.40 -1.07
CA ASP A 6 19.47 22.23 -0.27
C ASP A 6 18.01 22.05 -0.70
N LYS A 7 17.72 22.10 -2.01
CA LYS A 7 16.39 21.84 -2.57
C LYS A 7 15.89 20.43 -2.28
N LEU A 8 16.75 19.43 -2.47
CA LEU A 8 16.40 18.02 -2.20
C LEU A 8 16.00 17.79 -0.74
N VAL A 9 16.71 18.42 0.20
CA VAL A 9 16.38 18.36 1.62
C VAL A 9 15.07 19.11 1.91
N GLN A 10 14.85 20.28 1.30
CA GLN A 10 13.61 21.05 1.49
C GLN A 10 12.37 20.31 0.99
N ASP A 11 12.47 19.60 -0.13
CA ASP A 11 11.36 18.86 -0.73
C ASP A 11 11.09 17.51 -0.04
N SER A 12 12.00 17.03 0.82
CA SER A 12 11.87 15.72 1.47
C SER A 12 11.57 15.85 2.96
N GLU A 13 10.47 15.25 3.39
CA GLU A 13 10.10 15.16 4.82
C GLU A 13 11.06 14.24 5.61
N SER A 14 11.81 13.39 4.92
CA SER A 14 12.62 12.33 5.52
C SER A 14 14.07 12.75 5.79
N LEU A 15 14.53 13.92 5.33
CA LEU A 15 15.94 14.36 5.47
C LEU A 15 16.05 15.63 6.31
N VAL A 16 17.02 15.65 7.21
CA VAL A 16 17.33 16.81 8.07
C VAL A 16 18.82 17.09 8.06
N ILE A 17 19.21 18.36 7.92
CA ILE A 17 20.60 18.81 8.04
C ILE A 17 20.94 18.94 9.53
N LEU A 18 22.04 18.32 9.96
CA LEU A 18 22.50 18.42 11.34
C LEU A 18 23.10 19.80 11.65
N PRO A 19 23.14 20.24 12.93
CA PRO A 19 23.58 21.59 13.32
C PRO A 19 24.95 21.99 12.78
N ASP A 20 25.86 21.02 12.66
CA ASP A 20 27.21 21.24 12.13
C ASP A 20 27.26 21.51 10.63
N ARG A 21 26.12 21.42 9.93
CA ARG A 21 25.93 21.54 8.47
C ARG A 21 26.88 20.70 7.59
N ARG A 22 27.55 19.71 8.19
CA ARG A 22 28.46 18.77 7.51
C ARG A 22 27.80 17.45 7.17
N LYS A 23 26.66 17.17 7.76
CA LYS A 23 25.97 15.88 7.67
C LYS A 23 24.47 16.06 7.52
N ILE A 24 23.84 15.07 6.90
CA ILE A 24 22.40 14.92 6.74
C ILE A 24 21.99 13.63 7.43
N LYS A 25 20.86 13.66 8.13
CA LYS A 25 20.26 12.51 8.79
C LYS A 25 18.93 12.15 8.15
N CYS A 26 18.73 10.88 7.84
CA CYS A 26 17.43 10.36 7.41
C CYS A 26 16.56 10.02 8.62
N LEU A 27 15.36 10.59 8.71
CA LEU A 27 14.41 10.36 9.80
C LEU A 27 13.73 8.98 9.76
N TYR A 28 13.71 8.31 8.60
CA TYR A 28 13.08 6.99 8.48
C TYR A 28 14.00 5.86 8.92
N THR A 29 15.31 6.02 8.72
CA THR A 29 16.31 4.96 9.03
C THR A 29 17.31 5.36 10.11
N MET A 30 17.28 6.60 10.58
CA MET A 30 18.29 7.22 11.45
C MET A 30 19.72 7.26 10.86
N HIS A 31 19.90 7.00 9.57
CA HIS A 31 21.20 6.97 8.92
C HIS A 31 21.78 8.38 8.72
N GLU A 32 23.07 8.56 9.05
CA GLU A 32 23.82 9.79 8.81
C GLU A 32 24.72 9.67 7.58
N MET A 33 24.73 10.73 6.77
CA MET A 33 25.49 10.83 5.54
C MET A 33 26.22 12.18 5.48
N PRO A 34 27.35 12.27 4.74
CA PRO A 34 27.97 13.55 4.46
C PRO A 34 27.02 14.48 3.69
N TYR A 35 27.20 15.79 3.86
CA TYR A 35 26.51 16.81 3.08
C TYR A 35 27.02 16.83 1.63
N ASN A 36 26.60 15.84 0.84
CA ASN A 36 27.00 15.66 -0.56
C ASN A 36 25.82 15.10 -1.37
N TYR A 37 25.53 15.74 -2.50
CA TYR A 37 24.37 15.39 -3.33
C TYR A 37 24.42 13.96 -3.84
N ASP A 38 25.56 13.51 -4.37
CA ASP A 38 25.67 12.19 -5.00
C ASP A 38 25.49 11.07 -3.96
N VAL A 39 26.09 11.23 -2.79
CA VAL A 39 25.94 10.28 -1.67
C VAL A 39 24.47 10.18 -1.22
N VAL A 40 23.81 11.34 -1.06
CA VAL A 40 22.41 11.40 -0.63
C VAL A 40 21.49 10.84 -1.71
N SER A 41 21.69 11.22 -2.98
CA SER A 41 20.91 10.73 -4.12
C SER A 41 21.02 9.21 -4.26
N GLN A 42 22.24 8.66 -4.14
CA GLN A 42 22.47 7.23 -4.17
C GLN A 42 21.74 6.52 -3.02
N TYR A 43 21.83 7.07 -1.81
CA TYR A 43 21.12 6.53 -0.65
C TYR A 43 19.60 6.53 -0.83
N LEU A 44 19.00 7.61 -1.34
CA LEU A 44 17.56 7.71 -1.58
C LEU A 44 17.07 6.70 -2.64
N SER A 45 17.92 6.34 -3.60
CA SER A 45 17.60 5.29 -4.58
C SER A 45 17.75 3.86 -4.02
N GLY A 46 18.42 3.72 -2.87
CA GLY A 46 18.79 2.45 -2.26
C GLY A 46 17.61 1.69 -1.63
N SER A 47 17.76 0.36 -1.55
CA SER A 47 16.72 -0.53 -1.00
C SER A 47 16.37 -0.22 0.44
N LYS A 48 17.37 0.08 1.29
CA LYS A 48 17.16 0.41 2.71
C LYS A 48 16.22 1.59 2.89
N TYR A 49 16.44 2.68 2.15
CA TYR A 49 15.57 3.85 2.21
C TYR A 49 14.17 3.54 1.67
N LYS A 50 14.07 2.86 0.52
CA LYS A 50 12.78 2.47 -0.07
C LYS A 50 11.94 1.59 0.85
N THR A 51 12.56 0.62 1.53
CA THR A 51 11.88 -0.23 2.53
C THR A 51 11.35 0.62 3.67
N ALA A 52 12.17 1.52 4.22
CA ALA A 52 11.74 2.41 5.30
C ALA A 52 10.60 3.36 4.87
N CYS A 53 10.59 3.84 3.62
CA CYS A 53 9.46 4.59 3.07
C CYS A 53 8.17 3.76 3.01
N VAL A 54 8.26 2.49 2.61
CA VAL A 54 7.10 1.59 2.61
C VAL A 54 6.57 1.39 4.02
N GLU A 55 7.44 1.11 4.99
CA GLU A 55 7.07 0.95 6.40
C GLU A 55 6.41 2.21 6.96
N ARG A 56 6.94 3.39 6.62
CA ARG A 56 6.36 4.67 7.05
C ARG A 56 4.95 4.88 6.49
N LEU A 57 4.74 4.62 5.20
CA LEU A 57 3.42 4.72 4.57
C LEU A 57 2.45 3.66 5.10
N LEU A 58 2.93 2.47 5.45
CA LEU A 58 2.09 1.45 6.07
C LEU A 58 1.60 1.88 7.44
N GLU A 59 2.45 2.52 8.24
CA GLU A 59 2.04 3.07 9.54
C GLU A 59 1.00 4.19 9.37
N GLU A 60 1.20 5.09 8.40
CA GLU A 60 0.27 6.19 8.09
C GLU A 60 -1.10 5.69 7.60
N HIS A 61 -1.13 4.58 6.89
CA HIS A 61 -2.31 4.05 6.22
C HIS A 61 -2.80 2.70 6.76
N LYS A 62 -2.42 2.36 8.00
CA LYS A 62 -2.69 1.07 8.65
C LYS A 62 -4.17 0.71 8.78
N ASP A 63 -5.06 1.72 8.76
CA ASP A 63 -6.50 1.52 8.83
C ASP A 63 -7.01 0.66 7.66
N TYR A 64 -6.40 0.81 6.48
CA TYR A 64 -6.88 0.20 5.24
C TYR A 64 -5.81 -0.48 4.39
N ILE A 65 -4.51 -0.29 4.64
CA ILE A 65 -3.45 -1.10 4.03
C ILE A 65 -2.92 -2.08 5.07
N ILE A 66 -2.94 -3.37 4.75
CA ILE A 66 -2.46 -4.45 5.60
C ILE A 66 -1.24 -5.10 4.96
N ASP A 67 -0.22 -5.38 5.76
CA ASP A 67 0.88 -6.23 5.33
C ASP A 67 0.47 -7.71 5.38
N VAL A 68 0.46 -8.36 4.22
CA VAL A 68 0.13 -9.79 4.08
C VAL A 68 1.34 -10.63 3.67
N SER A 69 2.54 -10.03 3.70
CA SER A 69 3.79 -10.67 3.26
C SER A 69 4.22 -11.87 4.12
N ALA A 70 3.64 -12.04 5.31
CA ALA A 70 3.80 -13.24 6.13
C ALA A 70 3.10 -14.49 5.54
N SER A 71 2.10 -14.31 4.67
CA SER A 71 1.42 -15.41 4.00
C SER A 71 2.31 -16.02 2.91
N SER A 72 2.36 -17.35 2.83
CA SER A 72 3.10 -18.07 1.81
C SER A 72 2.63 -17.77 0.38
N GLN A 73 1.34 -17.45 0.20
CA GLN A 73 0.72 -17.14 -1.09
C GLN A 73 0.90 -15.68 -1.53
N HIS A 74 1.11 -14.77 -0.57
CA HIS A 74 1.15 -13.32 -0.82
C HIS A 74 2.47 -12.70 -0.36
N ARG A 75 3.57 -13.41 -0.61
CA ARG A 75 4.93 -12.92 -0.32
C ARG A 75 5.16 -11.60 -1.05
N ASN A 76 5.72 -10.62 -0.35
CA ASN A 76 5.98 -9.28 -0.87
C ASN A 76 4.74 -8.54 -1.38
N GLN A 77 3.55 -8.83 -0.86
CA GLN A 77 2.34 -8.10 -1.18
C GLN A 77 1.72 -7.44 0.05
N LEU A 78 0.97 -6.39 -0.22
CA LEU A 78 0.12 -5.63 0.70
C LEU A 78 -1.32 -5.82 0.25
N PHE A 79 -2.26 -5.77 1.19
CA PHE A 79 -3.69 -5.85 0.89
C PHE A 79 -4.38 -4.54 1.24
N CYS A 80 -5.10 -3.96 0.29
CA CYS A 80 -5.88 -2.75 0.49
C CYS A 80 -7.36 -3.09 0.74
N LYS A 81 -7.87 -2.79 1.94
CA LYS A 81 -9.29 -2.96 2.32
C LYS A 81 -10.23 -2.05 1.54
N ILE A 82 -9.81 -0.83 1.17
CA ILE A 82 -10.67 0.12 0.46
C ILE A 82 -11.00 -0.36 -0.96
N THR A 83 -10.03 -0.99 -1.62
CA THR A 83 -10.18 -1.45 -3.00
C THR A 83 -10.25 -2.97 -3.13
N TRP A 84 -10.05 -3.70 -2.04
CA TRP A 84 -9.94 -5.16 -1.97
C TRP A 84 -8.93 -5.74 -2.98
N ARG A 85 -7.74 -5.15 -3.06
CA ARG A 85 -6.70 -5.56 -4.01
C ARG A 85 -5.37 -5.81 -3.32
N TYR A 86 -4.63 -6.75 -3.88
CA TYR A 86 -3.21 -6.92 -3.59
C TYR A 86 -2.37 -5.88 -4.33
N ILE A 87 -1.36 -5.37 -3.66
CA ILE A 87 -0.40 -4.38 -4.16
C ILE A 87 0.99 -4.93 -3.87
N ASN A 88 1.93 -4.82 -4.79
CA ASN A 88 3.31 -5.21 -4.50
C ASN A 88 3.89 -4.31 -3.40
N LYS A 89 4.62 -4.90 -2.44
CA LYS A 89 5.28 -4.22 -1.32
C LYS A 89 6.51 -3.46 -1.81
N ASN A 90 6.25 -2.37 -2.53
CA ASN A 90 7.23 -1.48 -3.12
C ASN A 90 6.68 -0.05 -3.12
N ILE A 91 7.55 0.93 -2.86
CA ILE A 91 7.17 2.34 -2.68
C ILE A 91 6.42 2.92 -3.88
N ASP A 92 6.87 2.63 -5.11
CA ASP A 92 6.29 3.20 -6.33
C ASP A 92 4.88 2.67 -6.57
N ASN A 93 4.69 1.37 -6.34
CA ASN A 93 3.38 0.71 -6.47
C ASN A 93 2.41 1.20 -5.40
N LEU A 94 2.87 1.37 -4.16
CA LEU A 94 2.06 1.88 -3.06
C LEU A 94 1.64 3.33 -3.31
N LEU A 95 2.56 4.21 -3.67
CA LEU A 95 2.25 5.60 -3.99
C LEU A 95 1.31 5.73 -5.19
N ARG A 96 1.54 4.95 -6.26
CA ARG A 96 0.64 4.91 -7.41
C ARG A 96 -0.75 4.43 -7.02
N HIS A 97 -0.84 3.44 -6.14
CA HIS A 97 -2.12 2.94 -5.64
C HIS A 97 -2.87 4.02 -4.85
N LEU A 98 -2.21 4.65 -3.88
CA LEU A 98 -2.79 5.67 -3.00
C LEU A 98 -3.23 6.93 -3.77
N LYS A 99 -2.46 7.33 -4.79
CA LYS A 99 -2.81 8.45 -5.68
C LYS A 99 -3.79 8.07 -6.79
N GLY A 100 -4.15 6.79 -6.88
CA GLY A 100 -5.02 6.28 -7.92
C GLY A 100 -6.48 6.69 -7.74
N ARG A 101 -7.16 7.03 -8.85
CA ARG A 101 -8.57 7.46 -8.85
C ARG A 101 -9.49 6.51 -8.08
N ARG A 102 -9.27 5.19 -8.22
CA ARG A 102 -10.08 4.17 -7.55
C ARG A 102 -9.93 4.18 -6.04
N PHE A 103 -8.70 4.30 -5.55
CA PHE A 103 -8.41 4.39 -4.13
C PHE A 103 -9.01 5.68 -3.56
N GLN A 104 -8.78 6.82 -4.21
CA GLN A 104 -9.31 8.12 -3.77
C GLN A 104 -10.85 8.13 -3.69
N LYS A 105 -11.53 7.59 -4.71
CA LYS A 105 -13.00 7.44 -4.67
C LYS A 105 -13.47 6.53 -3.54
N GLY A 106 -12.81 5.38 -3.36
CA GLY A 106 -13.12 4.46 -2.28
C GLY A 106 -12.86 5.04 -0.90
N LEU A 107 -11.84 5.89 -0.76
CA LEU A 107 -11.48 6.55 0.49
C LEU A 107 -12.56 7.55 0.92
N ILE A 108 -13.12 8.33 0.00
CA ILE A 108 -14.24 9.25 0.28
C ILE A 108 -15.43 8.47 0.85
N SER A 109 -15.84 7.40 0.16
CA SER A 109 -16.94 6.55 0.62
C SER A 109 -16.63 5.88 1.97
N TYR A 110 -15.39 5.42 2.16
CA TYR A 110 -14.94 4.84 3.43
C TYR A 110 -15.04 5.83 4.59
N GLN A 111 -14.61 7.08 4.37
CA GLN A 111 -14.73 8.15 5.36
C GLN A 111 -16.19 8.43 5.71
N GLN A 112 -17.07 8.52 4.70
CA GLN A 112 -18.52 8.70 4.91
C GLN A 112 -19.13 7.55 5.74
N CYS A 113 -18.82 6.29 5.42
CA CYS A 113 -19.30 5.17 6.23
C CYS A 113 -18.74 5.23 7.67
N LYS A 114 -17.47 5.59 7.83
CA LYS A 114 -16.82 5.72 9.16
C LYS A 114 -17.50 6.79 10.01
N GLU A 115 -17.85 7.94 9.43
CA GLU A 115 -18.59 9.03 10.09
C GLU A 115 -20.00 8.61 10.48
N ASN A 116 -20.70 7.87 9.62
CA ASN A 116 -22.04 7.34 9.89
C ASN A 116 -22.05 6.15 10.88
N GLY A 117 -20.87 5.64 11.29
CA GLY A 117 -20.75 4.46 12.14
C GLY A 117 -21.06 3.14 11.42
N GLU A 118 -21.11 3.16 10.09
CA GLU A 118 -21.43 2.04 9.21
C GLU A 118 -20.16 1.29 8.78
N GLU A 119 -20.32 0.04 8.37
CA GLU A 119 -19.22 -0.75 7.80
C GLU A 119 -19.10 -0.47 6.30
N PHE A 120 -17.88 -0.14 5.86
CA PHE A 120 -17.59 0.09 4.45
C PHE A 120 -17.39 -1.23 3.72
N LEU A 121 -18.17 -1.47 2.66
CA LEU A 121 -17.98 -2.62 1.77
C LEU A 121 -17.41 -2.20 0.41
N PRO A 122 -16.18 -2.64 0.08
CA PRO A 122 -15.60 -2.39 -1.23
C PRO A 122 -16.30 -3.23 -2.32
N LYS A 123 -16.47 -2.65 -3.50
CA LYS A 123 -17.10 -3.35 -4.65
C LYS A 123 -16.12 -4.10 -5.55
N SER A 124 -14.90 -3.58 -5.66
CA SER A 124 -13.81 -4.30 -6.30
C SER A 124 -13.54 -5.54 -5.45
N GLY A 125 -13.62 -6.73 -6.04
CA GLY A 125 -13.53 -8.02 -5.33
C GLY A 125 -14.78 -8.91 -5.44
N MET A 126 -15.98 -8.34 -5.71
CA MET A 126 -17.22 -9.13 -5.76
C MET A 126 -17.52 -9.80 -7.11
N TYR A 127 -16.63 -9.68 -8.11
CA TYR A 127 -16.75 -10.42 -9.38
C TYR A 127 -15.70 -11.53 -9.49
N LYS A 128 -15.88 -12.58 -8.68
CA LYS A 128 -15.81 -13.98 -9.13
C LYS A 128 -16.80 -14.80 -8.29
N LYS A 129 -18.00 -15.03 -8.84
CA LYS A 129 -18.77 -16.22 -8.50
C LYS A 129 -17.91 -17.43 -8.90
N SER A 130 -17.24 -18.06 -7.95
CA SER A 130 -16.83 -19.46 -8.06
C SER A 130 -16.39 -19.98 -6.69
N ASN A 131 -17.33 -20.60 -5.96
CA ASN A 131 -17.15 -21.84 -5.19
C ASN A 131 -15.84 -22.10 -4.41
N PHE A 132 -15.14 -21.10 -3.87
CA PHE A 132 -13.90 -21.35 -3.09
C PHE A 132 -14.15 -21.64 -1.61
N PHE A 133 -15.41 -21.64 -1.17
CA PHE A 133 -15.82 -22.09 0.17
C PHE A 133 -16.86 -23.21 0.06
N ARG A 134 -16.46 -24.33 -0.55
CA ARG A 134 -17.03 -25.64 -0.25
C ARG A 134 -15.86 -26.55 0.06
N GLU A 135 -15.66 -26.82 1.34
CA GLU A 135 -14.82 -27.92 1.79
C GLU A 135 -15.28 -29.21 1.12
N SER A 136 -14.34 -30.00 0.60
CA SER A 136 -14.33 -31.48 0.71
C SER A 136 -13.03 -32.06 0.14
N PRO A 137 -12.63 -33.28 0.59
CA PRO A 137 -11.25 -33.74 0.61
C PRO A 137 -10.85 -34.62 -0.59
N SER A 138 -9.53 -34.73 -0.79
CA SER A 138 -8.79 -35.83 -1.43
C SER A 138 -8.29 -35.66 -2.88
N ALA A 139 -7.03 -36.09 -3.04
CA ALA A 139 -6.31 -36.59 -4.24
C ALA A 139 -5.70 -35.60 -5.27
N ARG A 140 -4.34 -35.54 -5.26
CA ARG A 140 -3.34 -35.76 -6.36
C ARG A 140 -3.76 -35.37 -7.80
N THR A 141 -3.02 -34.67 -8.67
CA THR A 141 -1.57 -34.62 -9.03
C THR A 141 -1.32 -33.48 -10.05
N ASP A 142 -0.10 -32.93 -10.04
CA ASP A 142 0.81 -32.48 -11.14
C ASP A 142 0.41 -31.50 -12.28
N LEU A 143 1.15 -30.37 -12.27
CA LEU A 143 1.97 -29.73 -13.33
C LEU A 143 1.36 -29.05 -14.59
N GLU A 144 1.52 -27.72 -14.59
CA GLU A 144 1.96 -26.79 -15.66
C GLU A 144 1.25 -26.69 -17.04
N ASN A 145 0.67 -25.49 -17.28
CA ASN A 145 1.04 -24.50 -18.31
C ASN A 145 -0.20 -23.79 -18.88
N GLN A 146 -0.35 -22.47 -18.66
CA GLN A 146 -1.02 -21.60 -19.64
C GLN A 146 -0.82 -20.10 -19.36
N THR A 147 0.05 -19.51 -20.18
CA THR A 147 -0.01 -18.19 -20.82
C THR A 147 -0.82 -17.06 -20.17
N ASP A 148 -0.10 -15.98 -19.84
CA ASP A 148 -0.62 -14.66 -19.51
C ASP A 148 -1.37 -14.00 -20.69
N GLU A 149 -2.68 -14.21 -20.77
CA GLU A 149 -3.56 -13.30 -21.50
C GLU A 149 -4.02 -12.18 -20.56
N VAL A 150 -3.53 -10.97 -20.83
CA VAL A 150 -3.88 -9.75 -20.14
C VAL A 150 -5.30 -9.35 -20.57
N MET A 151 -6.34 -9.87 -19.90
CA MET A 151 -7.70 -9.39 -20.11
C MET A 151 -7.86 -8.00 -19.51
N GLU A 152 -8.00 -6.99 -20.38
CA GLU A 152 -8.53 -5.68 -20.01
C GLU A 152 -9.95 -5.84 -19.45
N ILE A 153 -10.11 -5.55 -18.17
CA ILE A 153 -11.43 -5.59 -17.51
C ILE A 153 -12.03 -4.20 -17.60
N GLU A 154 -13.06 -4.06 -18.44
CA GLU A 154 -13.88 -2.84 -18.55
C GLU A 154 -14.50 -2.45 -17.20
N ASP A 155 -14.35 -1.17 -16.85
CA ASP A 155 -14.79 -0.54 -15.60
C ASP A 155 -16.34 -0.42 -15.57
N ASN A 156 -17.03 -1.51 -15.26
CA ASN A 156 -18.48 -1.46 -15.04
C ASN A 156 -18.79 -0.88 -13.63
N GLN A 157 -19.06 0.42 -13.60
CA GLN A 157 -19.21 1.24 -12.40
C GLN A 157 -20.54 1.01 -11.68
N LYS A 158 -20.52 0.28 -10.55
CA LYS A 158 -21.55 0.40 -9.50
C LYS A 158 -20.90 0.99 -8.23
N PRO A 159 -21.53 1.94 -7.51
CA PRO A 159 -20.88 2.76 -6.47
C PRO A 159 -20.81 2.09 -5.10
N SER A 160 -19.66 2.08 -4.40
CA SER A 160 -19.46 1.47 -3.06
C SER A 160 -20.61 1.73 -2.07
N GLU A 161 -20.96 0.74 -1.25
CA GLU A 161 -22.12 0.80 -0.35
C GLU A 161 -21.67 0.77 1.12
N CYS A 162 -22.30 1.61 1.95
CA CYS A 162 -22.19 1.54 3.40
C CYS A 162 -23.29 0.61 3.93
N ILE A 163 -22.95 -0.30 4.85
CA ILE A 163 -23.94 -1.18 5.47
C ILE A 163 -23.96 -0.92 6.99
N PRO A 164 -25.15 -0.75 7.60
CA PRO A 164 -25.25 -0.58 9.05
C PRO A 164 -24.71 -1.80 9.79
N LYS A 165 -23.96 -1.56 10.87
CA LYS A 165 -23.43 -2.63 11.73
C LYS A 165 -24.58 -3.46 12.28
N LYS A 166 -24.56 -4.78 12.05
CA LYS A 166 -25.54 -5.70 12.65
C LYS A 166 -25.45 -5.59 14.18
N LYS A 167 -26.51 -5.12 14.84
CA LYS A 167 -26.63 -5.16 16.30
C LYS A 167 -26.44 -6.62 16.76
N GLN A 168 -25.39 -6.88 17.54
CA GLN A 168 -25.30 -8.15 18.27
C GLN A 168 -26.54 -8.23 19.17
N ARG A 169 -27.43 -9.20 18.91
CA ARG A 169 -28.46 -9.57 19.87
C ARG A 169 -27.71 -10.18 21.06
N MET A 170 -27.68 -9.47 22.17
CA MET A 170 -27.33 -10.07 23.45
C MET A 170 -28.36 -11.18 23.73
N HIS A 171 -27.87 -12.38 24.00
CA HIS A 171 -28.62 -13.50 24.55
C HIS A 171 -28.04 -13.80 25.92
#